data_AF-A0A953UQA9-F1
#
_entry.id   AF-A0A953UQA9-F1
#
_cell.length_a   1.000
_cell.length_b   1.000
_cell.length_c   1.000
_cell.angle_alpha   90.00
_cell.angle_beta   90.00
_cell.angle_gamma   90.00
#
_symmetry.space_group_name_H-M   'P 1'
#
loop_
_entity.id
_entity.type
_entity.pdbx_description
1 polymer ?
#
loop_
_entity_poly.entity_id
_entity_poly.type
_entity_poly.pdbx_seq_one_letter_code
_entity_poly.pdbx_strand_id
1 'polypeptide(L)'
;LDWGFDGLKLDGQHMNGVPACYNPAHHHERPEESVEALPDFFREIYETAQTVKPGSLVEFCPCGTAYSFFTMPHFNMSVASDPGSSFQVRSKAKTLKALIGDSIPYFGDHVELSDGGDDFASTVGVGGVVGTQFVLPSLAEKRSKSDLTPSREKEFETWLRIYREKMLSQGQYLGQLYDIGFDVPETHVIRKQQTLYYAFYAKHWKGPVELRGLEDRTYDVVDYVNGTKLGTVSKHNAHLTVEFEKHLLLEVRPQ
;
A
#
# COMPACT_ATOMS: atom_id res chain seq x y z
N LEU A 1 24.10 11.74 -12.87
CA LEU A 1 23.23 11.93 -14.06
C LEU A 1 23.58 10.93 -15.16
N ASP A 2 24.86 10.64 -15.36
CA ASP A 2 25.39 9.84 -16.48
C ASP A 2 24.80 8.42 -16.64
N TRP A 3 24.22 7.84 -15.58
CA TRP A 3 23.60 6.51 -15.59
C TRP A 3 22.07 6.53 -15.65
N GLY A 4 21.46 7.71 -15.48
CA GLY A 4 20.01 7.86 -15.25
C GLY A 4 19.54 7.28 -13.91
N PHE A 5 18.38 7.72 -13.45
CA PHE A 5 17.62 7.09 -12.35
C PHE A 5 16.15 7.40 -12.55
N ASP A 6 15.22 6.52 -12.17
CA ASP A 6 13.77 6.79 -12.21
C ASP A 6 13.19 7.02 -10.82
N GLY A 7 13.92 6.62 -9.78
CA GLY A 7 13.58 6.94 -8.41
C GLY A 7 14.71 6.68 -7.43
N LEU A 8 14.49 7.13 -6.20
CA LEU A 8 15.36 7.00 -5.05
C LEU A 8 14.56 6.33 -3.93
N LYS A 9 15.09 5.25 -3.38
CA LYS A 9 14.64 4.69 -2.11
C LYS A 9 15.61 5.15 -1.02
N LEU A 10 15.12 5.92 -0.07
CA LEU A 10 15.85 6.30 1.12
C LEU A 10 15.43 5.36 2.25
N ASP A 11 16.39 4.67 2.84
CA ASP A 11 16.16 3.63 3.83
C ASP A 11 16.99 3.90 5.09
N GLY A 12 16.36 3.87 6.26
CA GLY A 12 17.07 4.06 7.52
C GLY A 12 16.18 4.19 8.76
N GLN A 13 16.58 3.50 9.84
CA GLN A 13 15.91 3.53 11.15
C GLN A 13 15.90 4.92 11.80
N HIS A 14 16.88 5.77 11.46
CA HIS A 14 17.06 7.10 12.02
C HIS A 14 16.56 8.23 11.12
N MET A 15 15.81 7.92 10.06
CA MET A 15 15.19 8.95 9.20
C MET A 15 14.22 9.86 9.99
N ASN A 16 13.72 9.41 11.14
CA ASN A 16 12.85 10.18 12.02
C ASN A 16 13.57 10.71 13.28
N GLY A 17 14.89 10.50 13.41
CA GLY A 17 15.59 10.71 14.66
C GLY A 17 16.99 11.25 14.45
N VAL A 18 17.13 12.56 14.61
CA VAL A 18 18.43 13.23 14.77
C VAL A 18 18.56 13.66 16.23
N PRO A 19 19.70 13.41 16.91
CA PRO A 19 19.90 13.90 18.26
C PRO A 19 20.16 15.41 18.27
N ALA A 20 19.92 16.05 19.42
CA ALA A 20 20.35 17.42 19.67
C ALA A 20 21.87 17.55 19.49
N CYS A 21 22.33 18.61 18.81
CA CYS A 21 23.73 18.82 18.47
C CYS A 21 24.43 19.79 19.42
N TYR A 22 25.40 19.30 20.17
CA TYR A 22 26.20 20.10 21.12
C TYR A 22 27.56 20.51 20.55
N ASN A 23 27.80 20.31 19.25
CA ASN A 23 29.08 20.63 18.63
C ASN A 23 29.19 22.15 18.38
N PRO A 24 30.11 22.88 19.06
CA PRO A 24 30.23 24.32 18.89
C PRO A 24 30.64 24.73 17.47
N ALA A 25 31.23 23.83 16.67
CA ALA A 25 31.59 24.10 15.28
C ALA A 25 30.38 24.23 14.33
N HIS A 26 29.19 23.76 14.75
CA HIS A 26 27.98 23.86 13.93
C HIS A 26 27.16 25.13 14.22
N HIS A 27 27.56 25.92 15.22
CA HIS A 27 27.01 27.25 15.50
C HIS A 27 25.49 27.34 15.72
N HIS A 28 24.89 26.30 16.29
CA HIS A 28 23.47 26.32 16.68
C HIS A 28 23.21 27.32 17.82
N GLU A 29 22.09 28.05 17.81
CA GLU A 29 21.68 28.86 18.97
C GLU A 29 21.29 27.96 20.15
N ARG A 30 20.71 26.79 19.83
CA ARG A 30 20.36 25.74 20.78
C ARG A 30 20.54 24.34 20.16
N PRO A 31 20.90 23.33 20.96
CA PRO A 31 21.15 21.98 20.44
C PRO A 31 20.00 21.37 19.65
N GLU A 32 18.75 21.73 19.93
CA GLU A 32 17.55 21.18 19.29
C GLU A 32 17.36 21.64 17.84
N GLU A 33 18.06 22.68 17.38
CA GLU A 33 18.00 23.12 15.98
C GLU A 33 18.37 22.02 14.99
N SER A 34 19.26 21.09 15.37
CA SER A 34 19.59 19.94 14.54
C SER A 34 18.40 18.99 14.32
N VAL A 35 17.50 18.91 15.31
CA VAL A 35 16.30 18.07 15.25
C VAL A 35 15.23 18.76 14.41
N GLU A 36 15.03 20.05 14.64
CA GLU A 36 14.01 20.85 13.97
C GLU A 36 14.33 21.10 12.50
N ALA A 37 15.61 21.09 12.12
CA ALA A 37 16.05 21.22 10.73
C ALA A 37 15.95 19.90 9.91
N LEU A 38 15.61 18.77 10.54
CA LEU A 38 15.51 17.48 9.85
C LEU A 38 14.55 17.48 8.64
N PRO A 39 13.37 18.12 8.69
CA PRO A 39 12.49 18.24 7.53
C PRO A 39 13.15 18.97 6.35
N ASP A 40 13.92 20.02 6.63
CA ASP A 40 14.63 20.79 5.58
C ASP A 40 15.66 19.91 4.87
N PHE A 41 16.38 19.05 5.59
CA PHE A 41 17.30 18.09 4.97
C PHE A 41 16.60 17.18 3.95
N PHE A 42 15.41 16.67 4.28
CA PHE A 42 14.64 15.85 3.35
C PHE A 42 14.01 16.66 2.22
N ARG A 43 13.60 17.91 2.48
CA ARG A 43 13.16 18.85 1.44
C ARG A 43 14.23 19.05 0.39
N GLU A 44 15.47 19.33 0.81
CA GLU A 44 16.59 19.54 -0.12
C GLU A 44 16.83 18.31 -0.99
N ILE A 45 16.77 17.09 -0.44
CA ILE A 45 16.89 15.86 -1.22
C ILE A 45 15.76 15.76 -2.25
N TYR A 46 14.52 15.96 -1.83
CA TYR A 46 13.36 15.88 -2.70
C TYR A 46 13.41 16.91 -3.83
N GLU A 47 13.61 18.17 -3.51
CA GLU A 47 13.67 19.27 -4.48
C GLU A 47 14.86 19.12 -5.44
N THR A 48 16.00 18.64 -4.95
CA THR A 48 17.14 18.31 -5.80
C THR A 48 16.80 17.17 -6.75
N ALA A 49 16.19 16.08 -6.28
CA ALA A 49 15.77 14.97 -7.13
C ALA A 49 14.80 15.42 -8.22
N GLN A 50 13.81 16.25 -7.86
CA GLN A 50 12.84 16.81 -8.81
C GLN A 50 13.49 17.80 -9.79
N THR A 51 14.49 18.59 -9.37
CA THR A 51 15.23 19.51 -10.25
C THR A 51 16.07 18.75 -11.26
N VAL A 52 16.76 17.69 -10.80
CA VAL A 52 17.63 16.86 -11.65
C VAL A 52 16.80 16.02 -12.63
N LYS A 53 15.69 15.44 -12.16
CA LYS A 53 14.76 14.68 -12.99
C LYS A 53 13.31 14.85 -12.49
N PRO A 54 12.53 15.76 -13.09
CA PRO A 54 11.14 15.97 -12.73
C PRO A 54 10.32 14.68 -12.85
N GLY A 55 9.53 14.38 -11.82
CA GLY A 55 8.70 13.18 -11.77
C GLY A 55 9.44 11.90 -11.34
N SER A 56 10.73 11.99 -10.98
CA SER A 56 11.41 10.88 -10.33
C SER A 56 10.72 10.52 -9.01
N LEU A 57 10.65 9.21 -8.72
CA LEU A 57 10.08 8.72 -7.48
C LEU A 57 11.06 8.96 -6.33
N VAL A 58 10.58 9.44 -5.21
CA VAL A 58 11.31 9.56 -3.96
C VAL A 58 10.49 8.81 -2.93
N GLU A 59 10.97 7.64 -2.55
CA GLU A 59 10.37 6.76 -1.56
C GLU A 59 11.15 6.84 -0.25
N PHE A 60 10.44 7.07 0.86
CA PHE A 60 11.03 7.02 2.20
C PHE A 60 10.58 5.75 2.92
N CYS A 61 11.55 4.94 3.34
CA CYS A 61 11.37 3.72 4.10
C CYS A 61 12.03 3.88 5.49
N PRO A 62 11.26 4.20 6.54
CA PRO A 62 11.81 4.39 7.89
C PRO A 62 12.06 3.05 8.62
N CYS A 63 12.50 2.01 7.91
CA CYS A 63 12.78 0.63 8.37
C CYS A 63 11.78 0.08 9.41
N GLY A 64 10.48 0.05 9.09
CA GLY A 64 9.45 -0.46 10.00
C GLY A 64 8.86 0.55 10.97
N THR A 65 9.55 1.67 11.23
CA THR A 65 9.09 2.70 12.18
C THR A 65 7.96 3.57 11.62
N ALA A 66 7.37 4.41 12.47
CA ALA A 66 6.30 5.32 12.05
C ALA A 66 6.85 6.44 11.15
N TYR A 67 6.06 6.90 10.18
CA TYR A 67 6.42 8.08 9.40
C TYR A 67 6.36 9.35 10.25
N SER A 68 7.32 10.26 10.05
CA SER A 68 7.25 11.61 10.60
C SER A 68 6.29 12.47 9.77
N PHE A 69 5.31 13.09 10.42
CA PHE A 69 4.40 14.04 9.77
C PHE A 69 5.16 15.22 9.13
N PHE A 70 6.29 15.61 9.72
CA PHE A 70 7.10 16.71 9.21
C PHE A 70 7.84 16.38 7.91
N THR A 71 8.10 15.10 7.62
CA THR A 71 8.82 14.68 6.40
C THR A 71 7.88 14.23 5.27
N MET A 72 6.60 14.01 5.58
CA MET A 72 5.58 13.62 4.60
C MET A 72 5.47 14.52 3.36
N PRO A 73 5.66 15.85 3.45
CA PRO A 73 5.65 16.71 2.25
C PRO A 73 6.85 16.51 1.32
N HIS A 74 7.86 15.73 1.71
CA HIS A 74 9.16 15.64 1.05
C HIS A 74 9.44 14.25 0.44
N PHE A 75 8.39 13.52 0.11
CA PHE A 75 8.45 12.31 -0.72
C PHE A 75 7.20 12.23 -1.61
N ASN A 76 7.25 11.44 -2.68
CA ASN A 76 6.11 11.24 -3.58
C ASN A 76 5.73 9.77 -3.77
N MET A 77 6.29 8.87 -2.95
CA MET A 77 5.90 7.48 -2.83
C MET A 77 6.04 7.06 -1.37
N SER A 78 4.97 6.55 -0.78
CA SER A 78 5.00 5.95 0.57
C SER A 78 5.15 4.44 0.45
N VAL A 79 5.62 3.77 1.51
CA VAL A 79 5.79 2.32 1.53
C VAL A 79 5.29 1.73 2.84
N ALA A 80 4.86 0.46 2.83
CA ALA A 80 4.53 -0.25 4.05
C ALA A 80 5.72 -0.32 5.01
N SER A 81 6.96 -0.23 4.51
CA SER A 81 8.20 -0.19 5.29
C SER A 81 8.33 -1.38 6.23
N ASP A 82 8.97 -2.43 5.73
CA ASP A 82 9.25 -3.68 6.44
C ASP A 82 8.03 -4.26 7.19
N PRO A 83 6.87 -4.45 6.52
CA PRO A 83 5.71 -5.05 7.16
C PRO A 83 6.06 -6.47 7.64
N GLY A 84 5.76 -6.79 8.89
CA GLY A 84 5.88 -8.13 9.46
C GLY A 84 4.63 -8.99 9.31
N SER A 85 3.57 -8.47 8.69
CA SER A 85 2.33 -9.18 8.41
C SER A 85 1.51 -8.49 7.32
N SER A 86 0.57 -9.22 6.73
CA SER A 86 -0.38 -8.66 5.77
C SER A 86 -1.29 -7.60 6.38
N PHE A 87 -1.62 -7.72 7.67
CA PHE A 87 -2.33 -6.67 8.40
C PHE A 87 -1.54 -5.36 8.47
N GLN A 88 -0.21 -5.42 8.64
CA GLN A 88 0.62 -4.21 8.63
C GLN A 88 0.62 -3.53 7.26
N VAL A 89 0.61 -4.30 6.17
CA VAL A 89 0.45 -3.75 4.80
C VAL A 89 -0.85 -2.96 4.70
N ARG A 90 -1.97 -3.49 5.18
CA ARG A 90 -3.27 -2.83 5.04
C ARG A 90 -3.49 -1.66 6.00
N SER A 91 -3.12 -1.84 7.27
CA SER A 91 -3.24 -0.80 8.30
C SER A 91 -2.36 0.41 8.04
N LYS A 92 -1.13 0.21 7.53
CA LYS A 92 -0.26 1.32 7.11
C LYS A 92 -0.82 2.04 5.89
N ALA A 93 -1.38 1.32 4.91
CA ALA A 93 -2.06 1.94 3.77
C ALA A 93 -3.19 2.87 4.24
N LYS A 94 -4.08 2.37 5.10
CA LYS A 94 -5.20 3.13 5.65
C LYS A 94 -4.72 4.39 6.38
N THR A 95 -3.69 4.24 7.21
CA THR A 95 -3.13 5.36 8.00
C THR A 95 -2.49 6.41 7.10
N LEU A 96 -1.64 6.01 6.16
CA LEU A 96 -0.94 6.93 5.26
C LEU A 96 -1.92 7.65 4.35
N LYS A 97 -2.87 6.93 3.73
CA LYS A 97 -3.91 7.54 2.89
C LYS A 97 -4.78 8.53 3.66
N ALA A 98 -5.03 8.31 4.95
CA ALA A 98 -5.72 9.28 5.79
C ALA A 98 -4.89 10.54 6.07
N LEU A 99 -3.56 10.43 6.15
CA LEU A 99 -2.66 11.54 6.48
C LEU A 99 -2.24 12.37 5.26
N ILE A 100 -1.93 11.72 4.12
CA ILE A 100 -1.36 12.37 2.93
C ILE A 100 -2.26 12.25 1.69
N GLY A 101 -3.42 11.61 1.81
CA GLY A 101 -4.37 11.41 0.72
C GLY A 101 -4.00 10.26 -0.23
N ASP A 102 -4.84 10.08 -1.25
CA ASP A 102 -4.70 9.01 -2.25
C ASP A 102 -3.93 9.43 -3.50
N SER A 103 -3.52 10.69 -3.60
CA SER A 103 -2.75 11.20 -4.74
C SER A 103 -1.30 10.71 -4.75
N ILE A 104 -0.82 10.17 -3.63
CA ILE A 104 0.52 9.61 -3.49
C ILE A 104 0.42 8.09 -3.57
N PRO A 105 1.18 7.43 -4.47
CA PRO A 105 1.27 5.98 -4.49
C PRO A 105 1.69 5.41 -3.14
N TYR A 106 0.98 4.35 -2.73
CA TYR A 106 1.34 3.54 -1.58
C TYR A 106 1.93 2.22 -2.05
N PHE A 107 3.21 2.00 -1.81
CA PHE A 107 3.87 0.73 -2.09
C PHE A 107 3.59 -0.24 -0.94
N GLY A 108 3.05 -1.43 -1.25
CA GLY A 108 2.83 -2.47 -0.23
C GLY A 108 4.10 -3.10 0.34
N ASP A 109 5.28 -2.62 -0.09
CA ASP A 109 6.57 -3.26 0.05
C ASP A 109 6.64 -4.61 -0.70
N HIS A 110 7.73 -5.34 -0.54
CA HIS A 110 7.93 -6.62 -1.18
C HIS A 110 6.94 -7.68 -0.63
N VAL A 111 6.21 -8.36 -1.52
CA VAL A 111 5.23 -9.40 -1.13
C VAL A 111 5.85 -10.50 -0.25
N GLU A 112 7.15 -10.76 -0.39
CA GLU A 112 7.91 -11.70 0.44
C GLU A 112 7.88 -11.40 1.95
N LEU A 113 7.50 -10.18 2.34
CA LEU A 113 7.38 -9.74 3.73
C LEU A 113 5.95 -9.89 4.28
N SER A 114 4.96 -10.09 3.41
CA SER A 114 3.57 -10.35 3.79
C SER A 114 3.36 -11.78 4.32
N ASP A 115 2.19 -12.06 4.90
CA ASP A 115 1.89 -13.39 5.44
C ASP A 115 1.95 -14.43 4.32
N GLY A 116 2.72 -15.51 4.52
CA GLY A 116 2.95 -16.55 3.52
C GLY A 116 3.98 -16.19 2.44
N GLY A 117 4.39 -14.91 2.33
CA GLY A 117 5.32 -14.44 1.30
C GLY A 117 4.71 -14.40 -0.11
N ASP A 118 3.37 -14.40 -0.20
CA ASP A 118 2.58 -14.49 -1.42
C ASP A 118 1.30 -13.61 -1.42
N ASP A 119 1.03 -12.84 -0.36
CA ASP A 119 -0.22 -12.10 -0.20
C ASP A 119 -0.24 -10.73 -0.93
N PHE A 120 -0.35 -10.78 -2.25
CA PHE A 120 -0.62 -9.60 -3.07
C PHE A 120 -2.01 -9.00 -2.84
N ALA A 121 -2.97 -9.81 -2.38
CA ALA A 121 -4.34 -9.38 -2.18
C ALA A 121 -4.42 -8.21 -1.20
N SER A 122 -3.60 -8.21 -0.15
CA SER A 122 -3.51 -7.13 0.82
C SER A 122 -3.09 -5.81 0.21
N THR A 123 -2.09 -5.80 -0.67
CA THR A 123 -1.64 -4.59 -1.37
C THR A 123 -2.64 -4.12 -2.42
N VAL A 124 -3.18 -5.05 -3.23
CA VAL A 124 -4.16 -4.72 -4.28
C VAL A 124 -5.45 -4.15 -3.69
N GLY A 125 -5.99 -4.79 -2.64
CA GLY A 125 -7.29 -4.42 -2.07
C GLY A 125 -7.31 -3.08 -1.33
N VAL A 126 -6.14 -2.55 -0.94
CA VAL A 126 -6.00 -1.19 -0.41
C VAL A 126 -5.57 -0.17 -1.46
N GLY A 127 -5.43 -0.57 -2.73
CA GLY A 127 -5.06 0.32 -3.82
C GLY A 127 -3.60 0.69 -3.77
N GLY A 128 -2.76 -0.23 -3.31
CA GLY A 128 -1.33 -0.09 -3.32
C GLY A 128 -0.70 -0.52 -4.64
N VAL A 129 0.54 -0.09 -4.84
CA VAL A 129 1.45 -0.58 -5.86
C VAL A 129 2.06 -1.89 -5.35
N VAL A 130 2.00 -2.94 -6.15
CA VAL A 130 2.59 -4.25 -5.81
C VAL A 130 4.08 -4.29 -6.14
N GLY A 131 4.85 -5.06 -5.38
CA GLY A 131 6.27 -5.30 -5.67
C GLY A 131 6.79 -6.57 -5.02
N THR A 132 8.00 -6.94 -5.41
CA THR A 132 8.64 -8.20 -5.04
C THR A 132 10.15 -7.98 -5.01
N GLN A 133 10.83 -8.77 -4.19
CA GLN A 133 12.29 -8.86 -4.11
C GLN A 133 12.78 -10.25 -4.49
N PHE A 134 12.18 -10.85 -5.52
CA PHE A 134 12.60 -12.19 -5.92
C PHE A 134 14.05 -12.21 -6.39
N VAL A 135 14.70 -13.34 -6.16
CA VAL A 135 16.04 -13.60 -6.68
C VAL A 135 15.92 -14.53 -7.88
N LEU A 136 16.62 -14.22 -8.97
CA LEU A 136 16.75 -15.15 -10.10
C LEU A 136 17.62 -16.34 -9.67
N PRO A 137 17.06 -17.57 -9.61
CA PRO A 137 17.80 -18.78 -9.26
C PRO A 137 19.16 -18.97 -9.92
N SER A 138 19.26 -18.59 -11.20
CA SER A 138 20.46 -18.76 -12.02
C SER A 138 21.58 -17.80 -11.68
N LEU A 139 21.27 -16.70 -10.98
CA LEU A 139 22.23 -15.64 -10.63
C LEU A 139 22.62 -15.66 -9.15
N ALA A 140 22.03 -16.55 -8.35
CA ALA A 140 22.26 -16.63 -6.92
C ALA A 140 23.23 -17.75 -6.56
N GLU A 141 24.24 -17.44 -5.74
CA GLU A 141 25.14 -18.46 -5.18
C GLU A 141 24.42 -19.38 -4.18
N LYS A 142 23.37 -18.89 -3.53
CA LYS A 142 22.60 -19.63 -2.52
C LYS A 142 21.11 -19.46 -2.76
N ARG A 143 20.39 -20.58 -2.56
CA ARG A 143 18.94 -20.63 -2.57
C ARG A 143 18.38 -19.86 -1.38
N SER A 144 17.29 -19.13 -1.63
CA SER A 144 16.60 -18.32 -0.64
C SER A 144 15.09 -18.57 -0.69
N LYS A 145 14.37 -18.13 0.35
CA LYS A 145 12.89 -18.09 0.32
C LYS A 145 12.34 -17.12 -0.73
N SER A 146 13.17 -16.21 -1.24
CA SER A 146 12.80 -15.23 -2.25
C SER A 146 13.07 -15.73 -3.67
N ASP A 147 13.55 -16.96 -3.88
CA ASP A 147 13.80 -17.48 -5.21
C ASP A 147 12.53 -17.44 -6.08
N LEU A 148 12.67 -17.00 -7.34
CA LEU A 148 11.61 -17.07 -8.33
C LEU A 148 11.46 -18.51 -8.85
N THR A 149 10.65 -19.31 -8.17
CA THR A 149 10.29 -20.65 -8.64
C THR A 149 9.21 -20.57 -9.73
N PRO A 150 9.04 -21.62 -10.58
CA PRO A 150 7.97 -21.64 -11.58
C PRO A 150 6.57 -21.47 -10.98
N SER A 151 6.36 -21.93 -9.75
CA SER A 151 5.09 -21.75 -9.03
C SER A 151 4.86 -20.27 -8.69
N ARG A 152 5.87 -19.60 -8.13
CA ARG A 152 5.80 -18.18 -7.76
C ARG A 152 5.66 -17.30 -9.00
N GLU A 153 6.35 -17.63 -10.08
CA GLU A 153 6.23 -16.91 -11.35
C GLU A 153 4.77 -16.88 -11.86
N LYS A 154 4.09 -18.04 -11.86
CA LYS A 154 2.68 -18.14 -12.28
C LYS A 154 1.73 -17.35 -11.36
N GLU A 155 1.99 -17.39 -10.06
CA GLU A 155 1.23 -16.63 -9.07
C GLU A 155 1.44 -15.12 -9.26
N PHE A 156 2.68 -14.69 -9.43
CA PHE A 156 3.04 -13.29 -9.65
C PHE A 156 2.44 -12.79 -10.95
N GLU A 157 2.48 -13.56 -12.03
CA GLU A 157 1.84 -13.21 -13.29
C GLU A 157 0.33 -12.98 -13.13
N THR A 158 -0.35 -13.83 -12.35
CA THR A 158 -1.78 -13.71 -12.05
C THR A 158 -2.07 -12.40 -11.32
N TRP A 159 -1.33 -12.10 -10.26
CA TRP A 159 -1.53 -10.88 -9.48
C TRP A 159 -1.10 -9.61 -10.21
N LEU A 160 -0.02 -9.65 -10.98
CA LEU A 160 0.40 -8.53 -11.83
C LEU A 160 -0.61 -8.25 -12.93
N ARG A 161 -1.26 -9.27 -13.50
CA ARG A 161 -2.37 -9.09 -14.42
C ARG A 161 -3.54 -8.39 -13.73
N ILE A 162 -3.99 -8.88 -12.57
CA ILE A 162 -5.06 -8.25 -11.78
C ILE A 162 -4.71 -6.79 -11.46
N TYR A 163 -3.49 -6.53 -10.98
CA TYR A 163 -3.03 -5.17 -10.67
C TYR A 163 -3.11 -4.25 -11.90
N ARG A 164 -2.63 -4.70 -13.07
CA ARG A 164 -2.66 -3.91 -14.30
C ARG A 164 -4.07 -3.67 -14.83
N GLU A 165 -4.92 -4.70 -14.80
CA GLU A 165 -6.30 -4.61 -15.28
C GLU A 165 -7.16 -3.69 -14.41
N LYS A 166 -7.02 -3.80 -13.09
CA LYS A 166 -7.84 -3.01 -12.14
C LYS A 166 -7.25 -1.63 -11.90
N MET A 167 -5.93 -1.53 -11.79
CA MET A 167 -5.18 -0.30 -11.48
C MET A 167 -5.81 0.49 -10.33
N LEU A 168 -6.10 -0.21 -9.23
CA LEU A 168 -6.80 0.37 -8.07
C LEU A 168 -5.97 1.43 -7.35
N SER A 169 -4.66 1.47 -7.60
CA SER A 169 -3.76 2.54 -7.17
C SER A 169 -4.09 3.92 -7.74
N GLN A 170 -4.93 4.00 -8.77
CA GLN A 170 -5.47 5.25 -9.31
C GLN A 170 -6.89 5.55 -8.83
N GLY A 171 -7.45 4.71 -7.95
CA GLY A 171 -8.78 4.90 -7.38
C GLY A 171 -8.75 5.76 -6.11
N GLN A 172 -9.93 6.22 -5.71
CA GLN A 172 -10.15 6.91 -4.44
C GLN A 172 -10.39 5.87 -3.34
N TYR A 173 -9.59 5.89 -2.28
CA TYR A 173 -9.78 5.02 -1.12
C TYR A 173 -10.85 5.61 -0.19
N LEU A 174 -11.88 4.83 0.09
CA LEU A 174 -13.01 5.25 0.92
C LEU A 174 -12.82 4.78 2.38
N GLY A 175 -11.75 5.25 3.01
CA GLY A 175 -11.30 4.83 4.34
C GLY A 175 -12.29 5.09 5.49
N GLN A 176 -13.30 5.94 5.26
CA GLN A 176 -14.36 6.29 6.21
C GLN A 176 -15.51 5.28 6.26
N LEU A 177 -15.60 4.34 5.30
CA LEU A 177 -16.75 3.43 5.23
C LEU A 177 -16.69 2.31 6.27
N TYR A 178 -15.49 1.89 6.64
CA TYR A 178 -15.26 0.81 7.58
C TYR A 178 -14.19 1.21 8.57
N ASP A 179 -14.40 0.91 9.84
CA ASP A 179 -13.44 1.10 10.92
C ASP A 179 -12.42 -0.05 10.95
N ILE A 180 -11.18 0.22 11.35
CA ILE A 180 -10.13 -0.82 11.39
C ILE A 180 -10.22 -1.73 12.63
N GLY A 181 -10.82 -1.25 13.73
CA GLY A 181 -10.93 -1.96 15.00
C GLY A 181 -12.30 -2.59 15.25
N PHE A 182 -13.36 -2.05 14.65
CA PHE A 182 -14.75 -2.47 14.95
C PHE A 182 -15.45 -3.26 13.84
N ASP A 183 -15.10 -3.04 12.57
CA ASP A 183 -15.74 -3.76 11.47
C ASP A 183 -15.06 -5.10 11.21
N VAL A 184 -15.86 -6.17 11.24
CA VAL A 184 -15.41 -7.55 11.02
C VAL A 184 -16.32 -8.20 9.96
N PRO A 185 -15.75 -8.79 8.88
CA PRO A 185 -14.32 -8.90 8.58
C PRO A 185 -13.68 -7.54 8.26
N GLU A 186 -12.35 -7.44 8.38
CA GLU A 186 -11.62 -6.22 8.02
C GLU A 186 -11.92 -5.89 6.56
N THR A 187 -12.32 -4.65 6.29
CA THR A 187 -12.84 -4.26 4.97
C THR A 187 -12.21 -2.96 4.47
N HIS A 188 -11.85 -2.94 3.20
CA HIS A 188 -11.36 -1.77 2.48
C HIS A 188 -12.14 -1.55 1.20
N VAL A 189 -12.31 -0.29 0.82
CA VAL A 189 -13.08 0.08 -0.38
C VAL A 189 -12.35 1.10 -1.21
N ILE A 190 -12.33 0.88 -2.52
CA ILE A 190 -11.79 1.80 -3.50
C ILE A 190 -12.89 2.12 -4.51
N ARG A 191 -13.12 3.40 -4.74
CA ARG A 191 -13.95 3.86 -5.85
C ARG A 191 -13.07 4.19 -7.04
N LYS A 192 -13.38 3.59 -8.18
CA LYS A 192 -12.78 3.97 -9.47
C LYS A 192 -13.91 4.22 -10.46
N GLN A 193 -14.06 5.47 -10.87
CA GLN A 193 -15.24 5.92 -11.63
C GLN A 193 -16.53 5.59 -10.87
N GLN A 194 -17.47 4.85 -11.48
CA GLN A 194 -18.72 4.43 -10.83
C GLN A 194 -18.65 3.05 -10.16
N THR A 195 -17.51 2.36 -10.30
CA THR A 195 -17.30 1.02 -9.74
C THR A 195 -16.71 1.11 -8.35
N LEU A 196 -17.21 0.28 -7.43
CA LEU A 196 -16.66 0.10 -6.10
C LEU A 196 -15.94 -1.25 -6.02
N TYR A 197 -14.75 -1.23 -5.45
CA TYR A 197 -13.92 -2.41 -5.22
C TYR A 197 -13.83 -2.64 -3.72
N TYR A 198 -14.40 -3.74 -3.26
CA TYR A 198 -14.35 -4.11 -1.84
C TYR A 198 -13.31 -5.20 -1.64
N ALA A 199 -12.55 -5.10 -0.56
CA ALA A 199 -11.58 -6.10 -0.15
C ALA A 199 -11.86 -6.49 1.29
N PHE A 200 -12.28 -7.73 1.49
CA PHE A 200 -12.58 -8.32 2.80
C PHE A 200 -11.43 -9.24 3.22
N TYR A 201 -11.05 -9.21 4.49
CA TYR A 201 -9.97 -10.03 5.04
C TYR A 201 -10.37 -10.69 6.35
N ALA A 202 -10.16 -12.00 6.44
CA ALA A 202 -10.39 -12.82 7.62
C ALA A 202 -9.61 -14.12 7.46
N LYS A 203 -9.25 -14.79 8.57
CA LYS A 203 -8.65 -16.13 8.48
C LYS A 203 -9.59 -17.07 7.72
N HIS A 204 -10.83 -17.17 8.20
CA HIS A 204 -11.96 -17.81 7.56
C HIS A 204 -13.21 -16.96 7.85
N TRP A 205 -14.11 -16.83 6.88
CA TRP A 205 -15.39 -16.15 7.06
C TRP A 205 -16.51 -16.96 6.42
N LYS A 206 -17.65 -17.04 7.09
CA LYS A 206 -18.90 -17.58 6.57
C LYS A 206 -20.07 -16.81 7.15
N GLY A 207 -20.72 -16.01 6.33
CA GLY A 207 -21.81 -15.15 6.79
C GLY A 207 -22.04 -13.94 5.90
N PRO A 208 -22.92 -13.02 6.33
CA PRO A 208 -23.19 -11.79 5.60
C PRO A 208 -22.00 -10.84 5.66
N VAL A 209 -21.72 -10.15 4.56
CA VAL A 209 -20.93 -8.91 4.51
C VAL A 209 -21.83 -7.77 4.07
N GLU A 210 -21.62 -6.58 4.63
CA GLU A 210 -22.33 -5.35 4.25
C GLU A 210 -21.48 -4.56 3.24
N LEU A 211 -22.07 -4.14 2.13
CA LEU A 211 -21.45 -3.32 1.09
C LEU A 211 -21.88 -1.85 1.30
N ARG A 212 -21.10 -1.09 2.08
CA ARG A 212 -21.35 0.32 2.40
C ARG A 212 -20.91 1.24 1.26
N GLY A 213 -21.49 2.43 1.19
CA GLY A 213 -21.14 3.44 0.19
C GLY A 213 -21.82 3.27 -1.18
N LEU A 214 -22.79 2.36 -1.28
CA LEU A 214 -23.66 2.21 -2.45
C LEU A 214 -24.59 3.42 -2.62
N GLU A 215 -24.79 3.82 -3.86
CA GLU A 215 -25.81 4.80 -4.22
C GLU A 215 -27.15 4.11 -4.47
N ASP A 216 -28.21 4.90 -4.66
CA ASP A 216 -29.57 4.38 -4.88
C ASP A 216 -29.75 3.84 -6.30
N ARG A 217 -29.13 2.69 -6.56
CA ARG A 217 -29.14 1.94 -7.82
C ARG A 217 -28.80 0.47 -7.57
N THR A 218 -28.99 -0.37 -8.58
CA THR A 218 -28.61 -1.79 -8.54
C THR A 218 -27.17 -1.97 -9.05
N TYR A 219 -26.46 -2.92 -8.45
CA TYR A 219 -25.10 -3.26 -8.80
C TYR A 219 -24.95 -4.77 -9.04
N ASP A 220 -24.14 -5.14 -10.04
CA ASP A 220 -23.63 -6.50 -10.21
C ASP A 220 -22.38 -6.71 -9.34
N VAL A 221 -22.30 -7.84 -8.66
CA VAL A 221 -21.18 -8.19 -7.78
C VAL A 221 -20.40 -9.38 -8.35
N VAL A 222 -19.09 -9.20 -8.52
CA VAL A 222 -18.17 -10.22 -9.02
C VAL A 222 -16.96 -10.34 -8.09
N ASP A 223 -16.60 -11.55 -7.68
CA ASP A 223 -15.25 -11.84 -7.18
C ASP A 223 -14.30 -11.78 -8.37
N TYR A 224 -13.48 -10.72 -8.45
CA TYR A 224 -12.63 -10.49 -9.61
C TYR A 224 -11.31 -11.26 -9.59
N VAL A 225 -10.99 -11.94 -8.48
CA VAL A 225 -9.84 -12.85 -8.43
C VAL A 225 -10.22 -14.18 -9.08
N ASN A 226 -11.39 -14.71 -8.73
CA ASN A 226 -11.87 -16.00 -9.23
C ASN A 226 -12.79 -15.90 -10.47
N GLY A 227 -13.25 -14.70 -10.81
CA GLY A 227 -14.21 -14.48 -11.92
C GLY A 227 -15.63 -14.93 -11.60
N THR A 228 -15.98 -15.12 -10.33
CA THR A 228 -17.25 -15.67 -9.89
C THR A 228 -18.30 -14.57 -9.74
N LYS A 229 -19.45 -14.71 -10.40
CA LYS A 229 -20.60 -13.82 -10.19
C LYS A 229 -21.30 -14.18 -8.88
N LEU A 230 -21.48 -13.21 -7.99
CA LEU A 230 -22.08 -13.42 -6.67
C LEU A 230 -23.52 -12.92 -6.58
N GLY A 231 -24.01 -12.21 -7.60
CA GLY A 231 -25.39 -11.74 -7.70
C GLY A 231 -25.47 -10.22 -7.82
N THR A 232 -26.54 -9.65 -7.26
CA THR A 232 -26.80 -8.21 -7.31
C THR A 232 -27.08 -7.65 -5.92
N VAL A 233 -26.73 -6.39 -5.71
CA VAL A 233 -27.01 -5.65 -4.47
C VAL A 233 -27.57 -4.26 -4.79
N SER A 234 -28.22 -3.64 -3.82
CA SER A 234 -28.66 -2.24 -3.90
C SER A 234 -28.50 -1.56 -2.54
N LYS A 235 -28.67 -0.24 -2.47
CA LYS A 235 -28.63 0.48 -1.19
C LYS A 235 -29.63 -0.05 -0.15
N HIS A 236 -30.79 -0.54 -0.60
CA HIS A 236 -31.82 -1.11 0.27
C HIS A 236 -31.61 -2.59 0.59
N ASN A 237 -30.73 -3.27 -0.14
CA ASN A 237 -30.33 -4.65 0.10
C ASN A 237 -28.81 -4.78 -0.12
N ALA A 238 -28.05 -4.20 0.80
CA ALA A 238 -26.59 -4.06 0.70
C ALA A 238 -25.81 -5.24 1.29
N HIS A 239 -26.48 -6.35 1.63
CA HIS A 239 -25.85 -7.50 2.26
C HIS A 239 -25.65 -8.64 1.26
N LEU A 240 -24.52 -9.34 1.38
CA LEU A 240 -24.18 -10.51 0.57
C LEU A 240 -23.68 -11.63 1.50
N THR A 241 -24.30 -12.81 1.43
CA THR A 241 -23.80 -13.98 2.17
C THR A 241 -22.67 -14.63 1.39
N VAL A 242 -21.49 -14.73 2.00
CA VAL A 242 -20.27 -15.24 1.38
C VAL A 242 -19.51 -16.18 2.31
N GLU A 243 -18.63 -16.99 1.72
CA GLU A 243 -17.67 -17.85 2.42
C GLU A 243 -16.31 -17.72 1.74
N PHE A 244 -15.26 -17.44 2.50
CA PHE A 244 -13.90 -17.28 1.95
C PHE A 244 -12.82 -17.55 3.01
N GLU A 245 -11.62 -17.83 2.51
CA GLU A 245 -10.38 -18.03 3.29
C GLU A 245 -9.40 -16.91 2.93
N LYS A 246 -8.76 -16.32 3.94
CA LYS A 246 -7.82 -15.17 3.84
C LYS A 246 -8.43 -13.87 3.31
N HIS A 247 -9.00 -13.87 2.12
CA HIS A 247 -9.53 -12.67 1.46
C HIS A 247 -10.69 -12.94 0.49
N LEU A 248 -11.48 -11.90 0.24
CA LEU A 248 -12.46 -11.83 -0.84
C LEU A 248 -12.40 -10.44 -1.48
N LEU A 249 -12.20 -10.39 -2.79
CA LEU A 249 -11.97 -9.15 -3.55
C LEU A 249 -13.10 -8.97 -4.58
N LEU A 250 -14.00 -8.04 -4.29
CA LEU A 250 -15.22 -7.80 -5.06
C LEU A 250 -15.10 -6.58 -5.95
N GLU A 251 -15.65 -6.70 -7.14
CA GLU A 251 -15.90 -5.61 -8.07
C GLU A 251 -17.41 -5.45 -8.18
N VAL A 252 -17.90 -4.26 -7.81
CA VAL A 252 -19.31 -3.93 -7.66
C VAL A 252 -19.63 -2.83 -8.66
N ARG A 253 -20.21 -3.22 -9.79
CA ARG A 253 -20.46 -2.34 -10.94
C ARG A 253 -21.93 -1.94 -11.01
N PRO A 254 -22.25 -0.66 -11.24
CA PRO A 254 -23.63 -0.26 -11.47
C PRO A 254 -24.18 -0.92 -12.73
N GLN A 255 -25.47 -1.29 -12.70
CA GLN A 255 -26.23 -1.71 -13.87
C GLN A 255 -26.59 -0.53 -14.78
#